data_AF-A0AAW3DB41-F1
#
_entry.id   AF-A0AAW3DB41-F1
#
_cell.length_a   1.000
_cell.length_b   1.000
_cell.length_c   1.000
_cell.angle_alpha   90.00
_cell.angle_beta   90.00
_cell.angle_gamma   90.00
#
_symmetry.space_group_name_H-M   'P 1'
#
loop_
_entity.id
_entity.type
_entity.pdbx_description
1 polymer ?
#
loop_
_entity_poly.entity_id
_entity_poly.type
_entity_poly.pdbx_seq_one_letter_code
_entity_poly.pdbx_strand_id
1 'polypeptide(L)'
;MLSQVNKVKALFKSRNSYNDTYVSELISSIHRADIKAAILSILWAAGPVTIIAITLGYYLSHGQKVPLVTVAYFSFYVFFVGLVGFISKIVFDSIKHRNKEQMQDKFLSVIEESYQSLYLSKKIVLSNLTDQVRDNKIAYEILAKSHPTSKEIFYAFELHFDKEMAEFAEIIYLHRDNGFPIDTPANKRKLIKFYKQISTSQSIPEDLKEKFLQALVGKYSDLKRGLDRKAGFLSKVYNSAGMYNLFDLEDANNVITLFIELLSGRKIYYLKAVSKFEDAKKDYLFNSIENLRTGILEKYNHILGIYKQCYLAVSEVAPDLDLIEVVDTAPDITNNLNQLEQSIKQLSTKNQPKEIKKLIQQNKNRFYQRVSIVKTRLKRMNILLNQWKSLEFGNDEKLSKNIEHQLAYIFLEEQMRMSIAYKMFEYINHEHDFLSKTEQIKAYARQIVKILQEPLDLQESTVLTAIESSPRANLSSIRFSNSTTEKLNTTYNLCRSVKTNIVELRKQLNKILVAQYI
;
A
#
# COMPACT_ATOMS: atom_id res chain seq x y z
N MET A 1 16.01 58.48 2.95
CA MET A 1 15.52 57.66 1.82
C MET A 1 16.01 56.19 1.86
N LEU A 2 16.05 55.55 3.04
CA LEU A 2 16.38 54.12 3.17
C LEU A 2 15.38 53.32 4.02
N SER A 3 14.33 53.97 4.56
CA SER A 3 13.31 53.30 5.39
C SER A 3 12.00 52.96 4.68
N GLN A 4 11.75 53.48 3.46
CA GLN A 4 10.56 53.11 2.66
C GLN A 4 10.79 51.88 1.77
N VAL A 5 12.04 51.53 1.46
CA VAL A 5 12.37 50.36 0.61
C VAL A 5 12.23 49.04 1.39
N ASN A 6 12.36 49.07 2.73
CA ASN A 6 12.23 47.87 3.56
C ASN A 6 10.79 47.53 3.95
N LYS A 7 9.84 48.47 3.83
CA LYS A 7 8.40 48.17 4.01
C LYS A 7 7.75 47.51 2.79
N VAL A 8 8.28 47.74 1.58
CA VAL A 8 7.79 47.07 0.36
C VAL A 8 8.35 45.64 0.23
N LYS A 9 9.55 45.36 0.76
CA LYS A 9 10.08 43.98 0.84
C LYS A 9 9.38 43.09 1.88
N ALA A 10 8.70 43.68 2.87
CA ALA A 10 7.91 42.93 3.86
C ALA A 10 6.51 42.53 3.36
N LEU A 11 5.98 43.17 2.30
CA LEU A 11 4.70 42.82 1.69
C LEU A 11 4.80 41.70 0.61
N PHE A 12 6.02 41.29 0.25
CA PHE A 12 6.27 40.27 -0.79
C PHE A 12 6.91 38.97 -0.27
N LYS A 13 6.92 38.74 1.05
CA LYS A 13 7.50 37.51 1.62
C LYS A 13 6.54 36.61 2.42
N SER A 14 5.22 36.77 2.25
CA SER A 14 4.22 35.85 2.79
C SER A 14 3.12 35.55 1.78
N ARG A 15 3.44 34.72 0.79
CA ARG A 15 2.45 33.89 0.08
C ARG A 15 3.11 32.61 -0.44
N ASN A 16 3.95 32.01 0.41
CA ASN A 16 4.22 30.58 0.36
C ASN A 16 3.43 29.95 1.50
N SER A 17 2.20 29.55 1.21
CA SER A 17 1.44 28.63 2.06
C SER A 17 0.69 27.65 1.17
N TYR A 18 1.27 26.46 1.06
CA TYR A 18 0.56 25.18 1.10
C TYR A 18 -0.84 25.14 0.48
N ASN A 19 -0.92 24.64 -0.75
CA ASN A 19 -1.92 23.64 -1.13
C ASN A 19 -1.60 23.01 -2.49
N ASP A 20 -0.38 22.47 -2.63
CA ASP A 20 -0.14 21.47 -3.67
C ASP A 20 -0.74 20.16 -3.17
N THR A 21 -2.04 20.00 -3.38
CA THR A 21 -2.68 18.69 -3.23
C THR A 21 -2.09 17.77 -4.29
N TYR A 22 -1.88 16.49 -3.99
CA TYR A 22 -1.45 15.49 -4.97
C TYR A 22 -2.34 15.48 -6.23
N VAL A 23 -3.62 15.84 -6.04
CA VAL A 23 -4.60 16.14 -7.10
C VAL A 23 -4.17 17.33 -7.96
N SER A 24 -3.61 18.39 -7.38
CA SER A 24 -3.01 19.52 -8.11
C SER A 24 -1.75 19.17 -8.89
N GLU A 25 -0.91 18.20 -8.51
CA GLU A 25 0.22 17.73 -9.36
C GLU A 25 -0.28 16.88 -10.54
N LEU A 26 -1.32 16.07 -10.31
CA LEU A 26 -2.11 15.41 -11.36
C LEU A 26 -2.82 16.43 -12.29
N ILE A 27 -3.25 17.57 -11.74
CA ILE A 27 -4.00 18.64 -12.43
C ILE A 27 -3.07 19.73 -13.02
N SER A 28 -1.85 19.93 -12.54
CA SER A 28 -1.02 21.12 -12.83
C SER A 28 -0.19 21.02 -14.10
N SER A 29 -0.23 19.90 -14.83
CA SER A 29 0.29 19.84 -16.19
C SER A 29 -0.64 20.50 -17.23
N ILE A 30 -1.48 21.46 -16.83
CA ILE A 30 -2.45 22.10 -17.73
C ILE A 30 -2.45 23.61 -17.48
N HIS A 31 -1.42 24.28 -18.02
CA HIS A 31 -1.54 25.69 -18.34
C HIS A 31 -2.66 25.86 -19.36
N ARG A 32 -3.57 26.82 -19.11
CA ARG A 32 -4.45 27.38 -20.14
C ARG A 32 -3.56 27.75 -21.32
N ALA A 33 -3.74 27.07 -22.45
CA ALA A 33 -3.19 27.54 -23.72
C ALA A 33 -3.64 28.98 -23.88
N ASP A 34 -2.69 29.90 -23.95
CA ASP A 34 -2.96 31.32 -23.99
C ASP A 34 -3.63 31.63 -25.33
N ILE A 35 -4.97 31.53 -25.37
CA ILE A 35 -5.81 31.67 -26.58
C ILE A 35 -5.46 32.97 -27.31
N LYS A 36 -5.08 33.99 -26.55
CA LYS A 36 -4.60 35.28 -27.05
C LYS A 36 -3.29 35.15 -27.85
N ALA A 37 -2.33 34.35 -27.37
CA ALA A 37 -1.08 34.10 -28.07
C ALA A 37 -1.28 33.27 -29.35
N ALA A 38 -2.21 32.30 -29.34
CA ALA A 38 -2.54 31.52 -30.53
C ALA A 38 -3.19 32.37 -31.63
N ILE A 39 -4.18 33.21 -31.28
CA ILE A 39 -4.82 34.14 -32.22
C ILE A 39 -3.81 35.15 -32.78
N LEU A 40 -2.92 35.67 -31.92
CA LEU A 40 -1.87 36.59 -32.34
C LEU A 40 -0.87 35.93 -33.30
N SER A 41 -0.52 34.66 -33.07
CA SER A 41 0.37 33.90 -33.96
C SER A 41 -0.23 33.66 -35.35
N ILE A 42 -1.53 33.42 -35.44
CA ILE A 42 -2.26 33.21 -36.71
C ILE A 42 -2.34 34.53 -37.48
N LEU A 43 -2.65 35.64 -36.80
CA LEU A 43 -2.67 36.97 -37.41
C LEU A 43 -1.28 37.40 -37.89
N TRP A 44 -0.23 37.09 -37.11
CA TRP A 44 1.16 37.36 -37.49
C TRP A 44 1.62 36.52 -38.70
N ALA A 45 1.22 35.24 -38.75
CA ALA A 45 1.52 34.37 -39.87
C ALA A 45 0.77 34.78 -41.15
N ALA A 46 -0.53 35.05 -41.05
CA ALA A 46 -1.39 35.40 -42.20
C ALA A 46 -1.13 36.81 -42.76
N GLY A 47 -0.67 37.74 -41.92
CA GLY A 47 -0.32 39.11 -42.32
C GLY A 47 1.17 39.23 -42.69
N PRO A 48 2.02 39.75 -41.79
CA PRO A 48 3.40 40.11 -42.10
C PRO A 48 4.22 38.99 -42.75
N VAL A 49 4.17 37.77 -42.21
CA VAL A 49 5.02 36.66 -42.68
C VAL A 49 4.65 36.21 -44.08
N THR A 50 3.35 36.04 -44.35
CA THR A 50 2.85 35.63 -45.67
C THR A 50 3.08 36.73 -46.72
N ILE A 51 2.88 38.00 -46.36
CA ILE A 51 3.14 39.13 -47.26
C ILE A 51 4.62 39.18 -47.64
N ILE A 52 5.54 39.03 -46.68
CA ILE A 52 6.98 39.03 -46.94
C ILE A 52 7.37 37.82 -47.79
N ALA A 53 6.89 36.61 -47.45
CA ALA A 53 7.22 35.38 -48.15
C ALA A 53 6.78 35.41 -49.63
N ILE A 54 5.57 35.91 -49.89
CA ILE A 54 5.04 35.98 -51.26
C ILE A 54 5.70 37.09 -52.06
N THR A 55 5.90 38.26 -51.43
CA THR A 55 6.59 39.38 -52.10
C THR A 55 8.01 39.00 -52.49
N LEU A 56 8.74 38.36 -51.58
CA LEU A 56 10.11 37.91 -51.83
C LEU A 56 10.15 36.77 -52.85
N GLY A 57 9.32 35.74 -52.69
CA GLY A 57 9.30 34.57 -53.58
C GLY A 57 8.90 34.92 -55.01
N TYR A 58 7.89 35.77 -55.18
CA TYR A 58 7.44 36.21 -56.50
C TYR A 58 8.42 37.17 -57.16
N TYR A 59 9.03 38.08 -56.38
CA TYR A 59 10.07 38.98 -56.88
C TYR A 59 11.30 38.21 -57.37
N LEU A 60 11.76 37.21 -56.60
CA LEU A 60 12.87 36.34 -57.01
C LEU A 60 12.54 35.50 -58.25
N SER A 61 11.28 35.09 -58.41
CA SER A 61 10.87 34.20 -59.51
C SER A 61 10.52 34.93 -60.81
N HIS A 62 9.96 36.14 -60.74
CA HIS A 62 9.41 36.85 -61.91
C HIS A 62 9.96 38.28 -62.08
N GLY A 63 10.81 38.77 -61.16
CA GLY A 63 11.43 40.10 -61.22
C GLY A 63 10.47 41.29 -61.05
N GLN A 64 9.20 41.03 -60.75
CA GLN A 64 8.13 42.04 -60.67
C GLN A 64 7.44 42.01 -59.30
N LYS A 65 6.75 43.12 -58.97
CA LYS A 65 5.97 43.22 -57.74
C LYS A 65 4.70 42.36 -57.84
N VAL A 66 4.35 41.70 -56.74
CA VAL A 66 3.15 40.84 -56.67
C VAL A 66 1.89 41.69 -56.84
N PRO A 67 0.92 41.25 -57.66
CA PRO A 67 -0.41 41.85 -57.70
C PRO A 67 -1.09 41.78 -56.32
N LEU A 68 -1.69 42.89 -55.88
CA LEU A 68 -2.35 43.00 -54.57
C LEU A 68 -3.44 41.93 -54.36
N VAL A 69 -4.13 41.53 -55.43
CA VAL A 69 -5.16 40.48 -55.41
C VAL A 69 -4.56 39.13 -54.98
N THR A 70 -3.36 38.79 -55.44
CA THR A 70 -2.66 37.54 -55.10
C THR A 70 -2.18 37.56 -53.65
N VAL A 71 -1.66 38.70 -53.17
CA VAL A 71 -1.27 38.87 -51.76
C VAL A 71 -2.48 38.68 -50.84
N ALA A 72 -3.59 39.35 -51.17
CA ALA A 72 -4.83 39.23 -50.40
C ALA A 72 -5.34 37.78 -50.39
N TYR A 73 -5.38 37.11 -51.55
CA TYR A 73 -5.84 35.73 -51.67
C TYR A 73 -5.07 34.77 -50.75
N PHE A 74 -3.73 34.80 -50.79
CA PHE A 74 -2.93 33.92 -49.96
C PHE A 74 -2.96 34.30 -48.47
N SER A 75 -3.02 35.58 -48.13
CA SER A 75 -3.21 36.01 -46.74
C SER A 75 -4.53 35.49 -46.17
N PHE A 76 -5.63 35.56 -46.94
CA PHE A 76 -6.90 34.96 -46.54
C PHE A 76 -6.81 33.43 -46.45
N TYR A 77 -6.17 32.78 -47.42
CA TYR A 77 -5.97 31.33 -47.39
C TYR A 77 -5.21 30.87 -46.14
N VAL A 78 -4.06 31.49 -45.83
CA VAL A 78 -3.27 31.17 -44.63
C VAL A 78 -4.04 31.48 -43.35
N PHE A 79 -4.83 32.55 -43.33
CA PHE A 79 -5.73 32.85 -42.22
C PHE A 79 -6.76 31.74 -42.01
N PHE A 80 -7.46 31.29 -43.07
CA PHE A 80 -8.45 30.22 -42.99
C PHE A 80 -7.83 28.88 -42.59
N VAL A 81 -6.67 28.52 -43.14
CA VAL A 81 -5.94 27.29 -42.77
C VAL A 81 -5.50 27.35 -41.29
N GLY A 82 -4.96 28.48 -40.85
CA GLY A 82 -4.61 28.71 -39.44
C GLY A 82 -5.82 28.63 -38.51
N LEU A 83 -6.96 29.18 -38.93
CA LEU A 83 -8.23 29.13 -38.20
C LEU A 83 -8.76 27.68 -38.08
N VAL A 84 -8.72 26.90 -39.16
CA VAL A 84 -9.11 25.47 -39.15
C VAL A 84 -8.20 24.67 -38.23
N GLY A 85 -6.89 24.92 -38.27
CA GLY A 85 -5.93 24.29 -37.35
C GLY A 85 -6.18 24.65 -35.88
N PHE A 86 -6.54 25.91 -35.61
CA PHE A 86 -6.89 26.37 -34.26
C PHE A 86 -8.18 25.75 -33.73
N ILE A 87 -9.24 25.72 -34.55
CA ILE A 87 -10.51 25.06 -34.19
C ILE A 87 -10.27 23.57 -33.95
N SER A 88 -9.50 22.90 -34.82
CA SER A 88 -9.14 21.48 -34.65
C SER A 88 -8.41 21.23 -33.33
N LYS A 89 -7.48 22.12 -32.97
CA LYS A 89 -6.77 22.06 -31.68
C LYS A 89 -7.72 22.25 -30.49
N ILE A 90 -8.64 23.21 -30.54
CA ILE A 90 -9.64 23.41 -29.48
C ILE A 90 -10.51 22.15 -29.31
N VAL A 91 -11.00 21.58 -30.42
CA VAL A 91 -11.83 20.38 -30.39
C VAL A 91 -11.05 19.20 -29.80
N PHE A 92 -9.80 19.01 -30.24
CA PHE A 92 -8.93 17.95 -29.73
C PHE A 92 -8.62 18.13 -28.23
N ASP A 93 -8.29 19.34 -27.80
CA ASP A 93 -8.01 19.66 -26.39
C ASP A 93 -9.26 19.48 -25.52
N SER A 94 -10.45 19.85 -26.04
CA SER A 94 -11.74 19.65 -25.36
C SER A 94 -12.10 18.16 -25.22
N ILE A 95 -11.93 17.37 -26.27
CA ILE A 95 -12.13 15.90 -26.22
C ILE A 95 -11.16 15.28 -25.21
N LYS A 96 -9.89 15.68 -25.26
CA LYS A 96 -8.86 15.22 -24.31
C LYS A 96 -9.19 15.61 -22.88
N HIS A 97 -9.74 16.80 -22.65
CA HIS A 97 -10.19 17.26 -21.33
C HIS A 97 -11.34 16.40 -20.79
N ARG A 98 -12.38 16.21 -21.60
CA ARG A 98 -13.53 15.38 -21.22
C ARG A 98 -13.13 13.94 -20.90
N ASN A 99 -12.23 13.37 -21.70
CA ASN A 99 -11.71 12.02 -21.43
C ASN A 99 -10.91 11.98 -20.12
N LYS A 100 -10.13 13.02 -19.80
CA LYS A 100 -9.41 13.10 -18.52
C LYS A 100 -10.34 13.23 -17.32
N GLU A 101 -11.36 14.08 -17.39
CA GLU A 101 -12.38 14.23 -16.33
C GLU A 101 -13.10 12.91 -16.09
N GLN A 102 -13.54 12.23 -17.14
CA GLN A 102 -14.17 10.91 -17.01
C GLN A 102 -13.25 9.87 -16.36
N MET A 103 -11.96 9.88 -16.68
CA MET A 103 -10.99 8.99 -16.05
C MET A 103 -10.77 9.32 -14.57
N GLN A 104 -10.81 10.60 -14.21
CA GLN A 104 -10.72 11.07 -12.83
C GLN A 104 -11.96 10.65 -12.03
N ASP A 105 -13.15 10.81 -12.58
CA ASP A 105 -14.40 10.39 -11.91
C ASP A 105 -14.41 8.88 -11.67
N LYS A 106 -13.98 8.08 -12.66
CA LYS A 106 -13.80 6.63 -12.51
C LYS A 106 -12.79 6.30 -11.42
N PHE A 107 -11.66 6.99 -11.38
CA PHE A 107 -10.65 6.81 -10.33
C PHE A 107 -11.22 7.12 -8.94
N LEU A 108 -11.90 8.25 -8.77
CA LEU A 108 -12.52 8.62 -7.50
C LEU A 108 -13.59 7.62 -7.08
N SER A 109 -14.43 7.16 -8.02
CA SER A 109 -15.44 6.13 -7.75
C SER A 109 -14.81 4.83 -7.21
N VAL A 110 -13.68 4.39 -7.77
CA VAL A 110 -12.95 3.20 -7.29
C VAL A 110 -12.37 3.41 -5.90
N ILE A 111 -11.84 4.60 -5.61
CA ILE A 111 -11.34 4.95 -4.27
C ILE A 111 -12.48 4.91 -3.25
N GLU A 112 -13.64 5.50 -3.58
CA GLU A 112 -14.81 5.49 -2.69
C GLU A 112 -15.30 4.07 -2.44
N GLU A 113 -15.44 3.26 -3.48
CA GLU A 113 -15.84 1.85 -3.35
C GLU A 113 -14.84 1.03 -2.52
N SER A 114 -13.54 1.33 -2.65
CA SER A 114 -12.48 0.70 -1.83
C SER A 114 -12.67 1.05 -0.35
N TYR A 115 -12.94 2.31 -0.03
CA TYR A 115 -13.22 2.76 1.35
C TYR A 115 -14.51 2.16 1.91
N GLN A 116 -15.55 2.07 1.09
CA GLN A 116 -16.81 1.42 1.44
C GLN A 116 -16.60 -0.06 1.72
N SER A 117 -15.82 -0.75 0.88
CA SER A 117 -15.47 -2.17 1.08
C SER A 117 -14.66 -2.38 2.36
N LEU A 118 -13.73 -1.49 2.71
CA LEU A 118 -13.01 -1.52 4.00
C LEU A 118 -13.98 -1.40 5.19
N TYR A 119 -14.89 -0.43 5.12
CA TYR A 119 -15.88 -0.21 6.17
C TYR A 119 -16.82 -1.42 6.34
N LEU A 120 -17.36 -1.94 5.24
CA LEU A 120 -18.26 -3.11 5.26
C LEU A 120 -17.54 -4.36 5.76
N SER A 121 -16.28 -4.57 5.35
CA SER A 121 -15.44 -5.66 5.87
C SER A 121 -15.35 -5.61 7.39
N LYS A 122 -14.99 -4.45 7.94
CA LYS A 122 -14.92 -4.25 9.40
C LYS A 122 -16.27 -4.47 10.08
N LYS A 123 -17.35 -3.92 9.51
CA LYS A 123 -18.70 -4.07 10.06
C LYS A 123 -19.12 -5.53 10.17
N ILE A 124 -18.89 -6.33 9.11
CA ILE A 124 -19.24 -7.76 9.08
C ILE A 124 -18.37 -8.55 10.06
N VAL A 125 -17.07 -8.23 10.14
CA VAL A 125 -16.18 -8.86 11.11
C VAL A 125 -16.68 -8.59 12.53
N LEU A 126 -17.02 -7.34 12.87
CA LEU A 126 -17.51 -6.98 14.21
C LEU A 126 -18.88 -7.59 14.53
N SER A 127 -19.78 -7.75 13.55
CA SER A 127 -21.11 -8.33 13.80
C SER A 127 -21.08 -9.82 14.13
N ASN A 128 -20.00 -10.52 13.77
CA ASN A 128 -19.86 -11.95 13.99
C ASN A 128 -19.14 -12.28 15.32
N LEU A 129 -18.72 -11.26 16.07
CA LEU A 129 -17.99 -11.42 17.34
C LEU A 129 -18.95 -11.28 18.52
N THR A 130 -18.66 -12.01 19.60
CA THR A 130 -19.30 -11.81 20.91
C THR A 130 -19.01 -10.40 21.44
N ASP A 131 -19.88 -9.88 22.31
CA ASP A 131 -19.76 -8.51 22.84
C ASP A 131 -18.37 -8.18 23.40
N GLN A 132 -17.82 -9.02 24.27
CA GLN A 132 -16.48 -8.79 24.87
C GLN A 132 -15.36 -8.76 23.82
N VAL A 133 -15.35 -9.70 22.87
CA VAL A 133 -14.33 -9.76 21.81
C VAL A 133 -14.48 -8.59 20.84
N ARG A 134 -15.71 -8.18 20.55
CA ARG A 134 -16.02 -7.00 19.75
C ARG A 134 -15.49 -5.73 20.42
N ASP A 135 -15.73 -5.57 21.72
CA ASP A 135 -15.30 -4.39 22.48
C ASP A 135 -13.78 -4.33 22.63
N ASN A 136 -13.12 -5.48 22.82
CA ASN A 136 -11.66 -5.61 22.75
C ASN A 136 -11.13 -5.13 21.38
N LYS A 137 -11.74 -5.60 20.28
CA LYS A 137 -11.32 -5.25 18.92
C LYS A 137 -11.51 -3.77 18.62
N ILE A 138 -12.64 -3.19 19.02
CA ILE A 138 -12.93 -1.76 18.84
C ILE A 138 -11.92 -0.92 19.62
N ALA A 139 -11.70 -1.22 20.90
CA ALA A 139 -10.73 -0.50 21.72
C ALA A 139 -9.32 -0.60 21.15
N TYR A 140 -8.90 -1.80 20.70
CA TYR A 140 -7.61 -1.99 20.06
C TYR A 140 -7.45 -1.14 18.79
N GLU A 141 -8.42 -1.18 17.88
CA GLU A 141 -8.36 -0.41 16.62
C GLU A 141 -8.31 1.11 16.89
N ILE A 142 -9.05 1.59 17.88
CA ILE A 142 -9.06 3.00 18.28
C ILE A 142 -7.72 3.42 18.90
N LEU A 143 -7.18 2.64 19.85
CA LEU A 143 -5.93 2.98 20.50
C LEU A 143 -4.71 2.75 19.60
N ALA A 144 -4.85 1.92 18.56
CA ALA A 144 -3.84 1.75 17.52
C ALA A 144 -3.82 2.92 16.51
N LYS A 145 -4.82 3.82 16.49
CA LYS A 145 -4.79 5.02 15.64
C LYS A 145 -3.56 5.86 15.95
N SER A 146 -3.02 6.52 14.93
CA SER A 146 -1.91 7.45 15.12
C SER A 146 -2.33 8.75 15.80
N HIS A 147 -3.55 9.19 15.50
CA HIS A 147 -4.16 10.41 16.01
C HIS A 147 -5.61 10.10 16.36
N PRO A 148 -5.87 9.33 17.43
CA PRO A 148 -7.23 9.17 17.93
C PRO A 148 -7.70 10.51 18.52
N THR A 149 -8.96 10.86 18.31
CA THR A 149 -9.58 12.01 18.95
C THR A 149 -9.79 11.77 20.44
N SER A 150 -9.91 12.84 21.23
CA SER A 150 -10.16 12.74 22.68
C SER A 150 -11.40 11.89 23.01
N LYS A 151 -12.46 12.02 22.20
CA LYS A 151 -13.69 11.24 22.32
C LYS A 151 -13.55 9.78 21.93
N GLU A 152 -12.71 9.47 20.94
CA GLU A 152 -12.40 8.07 20.62
C GLU A 152 -11.64 7.40 21.77
N ILE A 153 -10.69 8.10 22.40
CA ILE A 153 -9.96 7.60 23.57
C ILE A 153 -10.91 7.36 24.74
N PHE A 154 -11.75 8.35 25.06
CA PHE A 154 -12.77 8.23 26.08
C PHE A 154 -13.63 6.98 25.85
N TYR A 155 -14.18 6.82 24.65
CA TYR A 155 -15.02 5.68 24.28
C TYR A 155 -14.27 4.35 24.40
N ALA A 156 -13.01 4.27 23.94
CA ALA A 156 -12.21 3.05 24.05
C ALA A 156 -11.97 2.61 25.50
N PHE A 157 -11.80 3.56 26.43
CA PHE A 157 -11.68 3.27 27.85
C PHE A 157 -13.03 2.92 28.50
N GLU A 158 -14.10 3.63 28.15
CA GLU A 158 -15.44 3.40 28.69
C GLU A 158 -15.98 1.99 28.37
N LEU A 159 -15.55 1.39 27.25
CA LEU A 159 -15.88 0.00 26.91
C LEU A 159 -15.37 -1.02 27.95
N HIS A 160 -14.32 -0.71 28.71
CA HIS A 160 -13.64 -1.67 29.61
C HIS A 160 -13.50 -1.21 31.05
N PHE A 161 -13.63 0.10 31.30
CA PHE A 161 -13.34 0.73 32.58
C PHE A 161 -14.41 1.72 32.99
N ASP A 162 -14.30 2.21 34.22
CA ASP A 162 -15.20 3.23 34.72
C ASP A 162 -15.02 4.57 34.01
N LYS A 163 -16.07 5.38 34.07
CA LYS A 163 -16.08 6.73 33.50
C LYS A 163 -14.93 7.59 34.04
N GLU A 164 -14.54 7.41 35.31
CA GLU A 164 -13.43 8.16 35.91
C GLU A 164 -12.12 7.91 35.15
N MET A 165 -11.80 6.64 34.84
CA MET A 165 -10.60 6.31 34.07
C MET A 165 -10.68 6.83 32.63
N ALA A 166 -11.85 6.73 32.00
CA ALA A 166 -12.06 7.23 30.65
C ALA A 166 -11.88 8.75 30.54
N GLU A 167 -12.45 9.53 31.48
CA GLU A 167 -12.25 10.98 31.57
C GLU A 167 -10.77 11.32 31.82
N PHE A 168 -10.09 10.55 32.67
CA PHE A 168 -8.68 10.77 32.95
C PHE A 168 -7.80 10.55 31.70
N ALA A 169 -8.06 9.48 30.93
CA ALA A 169 -7.36 9.23 29.66
C ALA A 169 -7.63 10.34 28.64
N GLU A 170 -8.87 10.85 28.56
CA GLU A 170 -9.22 12.00 27.72
C GLU A 170 -8.41 13.25 28.11
N ILE A 171 -8.32 13.57 29.40
CA ILE A 171 -7.57 14.72 29.92
C ILE A 171 -6.07 14.57 29.62
N ILE A 172 -5.49 13.38 29.82
CA ILE A 172 -4.08 13.10 29.49
C ILE A 172 -3.80 13.40 28.02
N TYR A 173 -4.69 12.96 27.12
CA TYR A 173 -4.56 13.23 25.70
C TYR A 173 -4.58 14.73 25.41
N LEU A 174 -5.57 15.45 25.93
CA LEU A 174 -5.72 16.89 25.70
C LEU A 174 -4.52 17.69 26.20
N HIS A 175 -4.01 17.38 27.40
CA HIS A 175 -2.82 18.03 27.94
C HIS A 175 -1.61 17.79 27.05
N ARG A 176 -1.40 16.54 26.62
CA ARG A 176 -0.23 16.20 25.81
C ARG A 176 -0.28 16.80 24.42
N ASP A 177 -1.44 16.77 23.76
CA ASP A 177 -1.64 17.30 22.41
C ASP A 177 -1.42 18.82 22.36
N ASN A 178 -1.78 19.52 23.45
CA ASN A 178 -1.59 20.97 23.58
C ASN A 178 -0.26 21.37 24.27
N GLY A 179 0.59 20.41 24.64
CA GLY A 179 1.88 20.68 25.29
C GLY A 179 1.79 21.21 26.73
N PHE A 180 0.66 21.00 27.41
CA PHE A 180 0.47 21.41 28.81
C PHE A 180 0.96 20.33 29.78
N PRO A 181 1.61 20.70 30.90
CA PRO A 181 1.98 19.75 31.93
C PRO A 181 0.71 19.21 32.65
N ILE A 182 0.74 17.93 33.02
CA ILE A 182 -0.34 17.26 33.79
C ILE A 182 0.14 16.75 35.16
N ASP A 183 1.42 16.96 35.49
CA ASP A 183 2.12 16.38 36.65
C ASP A 183 1.73 17.01 37.99
N THR A 184 0.47 16.82 38.40
CA THR A 184 0.01 17.14 39.76
C THR A 184 0.10 15.90 40.66
N PRO A 185 0.28 16.06 41.98
CA PRO A 185 0.25 14.92 42.91
C PRO A 185 -1.04 14.10 42.84
N ALA A 186 -2.18 14.75 42.59
CA ALA A 186 -3.48 14.09 42.41
C ALA A 186 -3.49 13.21 41.14
N ASN A 187 -3.00 13.74 40.01
CA ASN A 187 -2.94 12.99 38.76
C ASN A 187 -1.94 11.83 38.83
N LYS A 188 -0.82 11.99 39.54
CA LYS A 188 0.13 10.88 39.79
C LYS A 188 -0.51 9.75 40.57
N ARG A 189 -1.32 10.06 41.60
CA ARG A 189 -2.08 9.04 42.35
C ARG A 189 -3.11 8.33 41.46
N LYS A 190 -3.85 9.08 40.63
CA LYS A 190 -4.80 8.50 39.65
C LYS A 190 -4.09 7.59 38.65
N LEU A 191 -2.97 8.04 38.08
CA LEU A 191 -2.16 7.26 37.14
C LEU A 191 -1.72 5.92 37.75
N ILE A 192 -1.19 5.93 38.98
CA ILE A 192 -0.77 4.68 39.67
C ILE A 192 -1.95 3.75 39.90
N LYS A 193 -3.09 4.29 40.38
CA LYS A 193 -4.34 3.52 40.59
C LYS A 193 -4.78 2.83 39.29
N PHE A 194 -4.90 3.59 38.21
CA PHE A 194 -5.41 3.09 36.94
C PHE A 194 -4.41 2.17 36.24
N TYR A 195 -3.12 2.47 36.29
CA TYR A 195 -2.09 1.57 35.78
C TYR A 195 -2.18 0.18 36.42
N LYS A 196 -2.33 0.13 37.74
CA LYS A 196 -2.51 -1.13 38.47
C LYS A 196 -3.76 -1.87 37.99
N GLN A 197 -4.90 -1.19 37.93
CA GLN A 197 -6.18 -1.77 37.50
C GLN A 197 -6.10 -2.41 36.10
N ILE A 198 -5.47 -1.72 35.14
CA ILE A 198 -5.29 -2.23 33.77
C ILE A 198 -4.37 -3.44 33.76
N SER A 199 -3.22 -3.37 34.45
CA SER A 199 -2.24 -4.47 34.51
C SER A 199 -2.83 -5.75 35.12
N THR A 200 -3.71 -5.62 36.12
CA THR A 200 -4.32 -6.75 36.82
C THR A 200 -5.58 -7.30 36.15
N SER A 201 -6.09 -6.65 35.09
CA SER A 201 -7.32 -7.10 34.43
C SER A 201 -7.10 -8.45 33.73
N GLN A 202 -7.94 -9.44 34.03
CA GLN A 202 -7.87 -10.77 33.39
C GLN A 202 -8.72 -10.87 32.12
N SER A 203 -9.72 -9.99 31.95
CA SER A 203 -10.66 -10.02 30.82
C SER A 203 -10.12 -9.37 29.54
N ILE A 204 -8.98 -8.67 29.65
CA ILE A 204 -8.37 -7.89 28.57
C ILE A 204 -7.11 -8.62 28.08
N PRO A 205 -6.96 -8.85 26.76
CA PRO A 205 -5.74 -9.37 26.15
C PRO A 205 -4.50 -8.51 26.44
N GLU A 206 -3.33 -9.13 26.55
CA GLU A 206 -2.10 -8.44 26.98
C GLU A 206 -1.62 -7.35 26.01
N ASP A 207 -1.80 -7.56 24.71
CA ASP A 207 -1.53 -6.57 23.66
C ASP A 207 -2.42 -5.33 23.79
N LEU A 208 -3.70 -5.52 24.09
CA LEU A 208 -4.64 -4.43 24.35
C LEU A 208 -4.33 -3.71 25.67
N LYS A 209 -3.91 -4.42 26.72
CA LYS A 209 -3.42 -3.76 27.95
C LYS A 209 -2.25 -2.84 27.65
N GLU A 210 -1.29 -3.27 26.83
CA GLU A 210 -0.16 -2.43 26.47
C GLU A 210 -0.63 -1.12 25.82
N LYS A 211 -1.63 -1.17 24.92
CA LYS A 211 -2.23 0.02 24.30
C LYS A 211 -2.91 0.94 25.32
N PHE A 212 -3.67 0.38 26.25
CA PHE A 212 -4.29 1.15 27.32
C PHE A 212 -3.24 1.85 28.22
N LEU A 213 -2.18 1.13 28.60
CA LEU A 213 -1.10 1.68 29.41
C LEU A 213 -0.32 2.78 28.66
N GLN A 214 -0.09 2.60 27.36
CA GLN A 214 0.50 3.63 26.50
C GLN A 214 -0.39 4.87 26.44
N ALA A 215 -1.70 4.70 26.25
CA ALA A 215 -2.67 5.80 26.20
C ALA A 215 -2.75 6.58 27.53
N LEU A 216 -2.64 5.90 28.69
CA LEU A 216 -2.58 6.54 30.02
C LEU A 216 -1.36 7.44 30.24
N VAL A 217 -0.33 7.32 29.40
CA VAL A 217 0.81 8.26 29.41
C VAL A 217 0.83 9.12 28.15
N GLY A 218 -0.25 9.12 27.37
CA GLY A 218 -0.43 9.87 26.13
C GLY A 218 0.46 9.38 24.98
N LYS A 219 0.96 8.15 25.02
CA LYS A 219 1.72 7.56 23.91
C LYS A 219 0.77 6.82 22.96
N TYR A 220 0.86 7.14 21.67
CA TYR A 220 0.09 6.52 20.60
C TYR A 220 1.01 6.09 19.45
N SER A 221 0.45 5.36 18.48
CA SER A 221 1.20 4.87 17.32
C SER A 221 1.81 6.02 16.51
N ASP A 222 3.13 5.98 16.28
CA ASP A 222 3.81 6.99 15.45
C ASP A 222 3.43 6.82 13.97
N LEU A 223 3.00 7.91 13.32
CA LEU A 223 2.77 7.95 11.87
C LEU A 223 3.98 7.47 11.06
N LYS A 224 5.19 7.76 11.53
CA LYS A 224 6.42 7.38 10.84
C LYS A 224 6.66 5.89 10.85
N ARG A 225 6.23 5.20 11.92
CA ARG A 225 6.38 3.75 12.06
C ARG A 225 5.33 3.00 11.25
N GLY A 226 4.13 3.57 11.10
CA GLY A 226 3.00 2.90 10.46
C GLY A 226 2.42 1.78 11.34
N LEU A 227 1.60 0.92 10.74
CA LEU A 227 1.04 -0.27 11.38
C LEU A 227 1.57 -1.53 10.72
N ASP A 228 1.64 -2.62 11.47
CA ASP A 228 1.98 -3.92 10.91
C ASP A 228 0.84 -4.44 10.01
N ARG A 229 1.22 -5.18 8.97
CA ARG A 229 0.28 -5.88 8.08
C ARG A 229 0.04 -7.29 8.61
N LYS A 230 -1.12 -7.85 8.28
CA LYS A 230 -1.42 -9.26 8.59
C LYS A 230 -0.49 -10.18 7.80
N ALA A 231 0.25 -11.05 8.47
CA ALA A 231 1.20 -11.94 7.81
C ALA A 231 0.51 -12.85 6.76
N GLY A 232 1.10 -12.92 5.56
CA GLY A 232 0.63 -13.77 4.46
C GLY A 232 -0.67 -13.31 3.79
N PHE A 233 -1.19 -12.11 4.08
CA PHE A 233 -2.50 -11.67 3.57
C PHE A 233 -2.55 -11.69 2.02
N LEU A 234 -1.49 -11.21 1.37
CA LEU A 234 -1.43 -11.10 -0.08
C LEU A 234 -1.25 -12.49 -0.70
N SER A 235 -0.34 -13.28 -0.12
CA SER A 235 -0.09 -14.67 -0.50
C SER A 235 -1.37 -15.50 -0.47
N LYS A 236 -2.15 -15.44 0.62
CA LYS A 236 -3.39 -16.23 0.73
C LYS A 236 -4.40 -15.87 -0.35
N VAL A 237 -4.61 -14.58 -0.60
CA VAL A 237 -5.56 -14.12 -1.63
C VAL A 237 -5.06 -14.51 -3.02
N TYR A 238 -3.78 -14.29 -3.30
CA TYR A 238 -3.13 -14.70 -4.56
C TYR A 238 -3.30 -16.21 -4.81
N ASN A 239 -3.15 -17.02 -3.76
CA ASN A 239 -3.14 -18.49 -3.84
C ASN A 239 -4.52 -19.14 -3.74
N SER A 240 -5.57 -18.35 -3.50
CA SER A 240 -6.92 -18.85 -3.32
C SER A 240 -7.51 -19.48 -4.59
N ALA A 241 -6.90 -19.27 -5.77
CA ALA A 241 -7.35 -19.79 -7.07
C ALA A 241 -8.85 -19.54 -7.36
N GLY A 242 -9.44 -18.50 -6.76
CA GLY A 242 -10.86 -18.15 -6.91
C GLY A 242 -11.81 -18.71 -5.85
N MET A 243 -11.32 -19.46 -4.87
CA MET A 243 -12.16 -20.00 -3.80
C MET A 243 -12.18 -19.04 -2.59
N TYR A 244 -13.32 -18.41 -2.31
CA TYR A 244 -13.45 -17.36 -1.29
C TYR A 244 -13.39 -17.85 0.16
N ASN A 245 -13.59 -19.15 0.40
CA ASN A 245 -13.39 -19.77 1.71
C ASN A 245 -11.91 -19.87 2.10
N LEU A 246 -10.99 -19.57 1.19
CA LEU A 246 -9.56 -19.78 1.40
C LEU A 246 -8.78 -18.62 2.04
N PHE A 247 -9.46 -17.51 2.32
CA PHE A 247 -8.93 -16.35 3.02
C PHE A 247 -10.07 -15.64 3.75
N ASP A 248 -9.74 -14.90 4.81
CA ASP A 248 -10.76 -14.23 5.63
C ASP A 248 -10.99 -12.76 5.23
N LEU A 249 -11.95 -12.11 5.89
CA LEU A 249 -12.27 -10.70 5.61
C LEU A 249 -11.15 -9.74 6.03
N GLU A 250 -10.27 -10.13 6.96
CA GLU A 250 -9.13 -9.30 7.34
C GLU A 250 -8.00 -9.39 6.33
N ASP A 251 -7.78 -10.56 5.71
CA ASP A 251 -6.89 -10.73 4.58
C ASP A 251 -7.36 -9.82 3.43
N ALA A 252 -8.67 -9.85 3.12
CA ALA A 252 -9.28 -8.96 2.15
C ALA A 252 -9.10 -7.47 2.53
N ASN A 253 -9.28 -7.13 3.81
CA ASN A 253 -9.08 -5.77 4.32
C ASN A 253 -7.65 -5.25 4.10
N ASN A 254 -6.64 -6.09 4.35
CA ASN A 254 -5.24 -5.74 4.14
C ASN A 254 -4.93 -5.57 2.63
N VAL A 255 -5.51 -6.40 1.75
CA VAL A 255 -5.41 -6.22 0.29
C VAL A 255 -6.02 -4.90 -0.16
N ILE A 256 -7.23 -4.58 0.28
CA ILE A 256 -7.91 -3.33 -0.10
C ILE A 256 -7.14 -2.12 0.46
N THR A 257 -6.60 -2.23 1.67
CA THR A 257 -5.72 -1.19 2.25
C THR A 257 -4.49 -0.97 1.37
N LEU A 258 -3.79 -2.04 0.99
CA LEU A 258 -2.64 -1.98 0.08
C LEU A 258 -3.01 -1.31 -1.25
N PHE A 259 -4.16 -1.66 -1.81
CA PHE A 259 -4.63 -1.07 -3.07
C PHE A 259 -4.82 0.43 -2.97
N ILE A 260 -5.49 0.91 -1.92
CA ILE A 260 -5.68 2.35 -1.67
C ILE A 260 -4.33 3.04 -1.50
N GLU A 261 -3.40 2.45 -0.75
CA GLU A 261 -2.05 3.00 -0.56
C GLU A 261 -1.32 3.16 -1.90
N LEU A 262 -1.33 2.12 -2.75
CA LEU A 262 -0.65 2.10 -4.03
C LEU A 262 -1.29 3.08 -5.04
N LEU A 263 -2.63 3.13 -5.12
CA LEU A 263 -3.34 4.13 -5.91
C LEU A 263 -3.06 5.56 -5.42
N SER A 264 -2.85 5.71 -4.12
CA SER A 264 -2.42 6.97 -3.50
C SER A 264 -0.91 7.22 -3.66
N GLY A 265 -0.17 6.42 -4.42
CA GLY A 265 1.26 6.68 -4.71
C GLY A 265 2.24 6.26 -3.62
N ARG A 266 1.85 5.35 -2.73
CA ARG A 266 2.78 4.74 -1.77
C ARG A 266 3.97 4.10 -2.50
N LYS A 267 5.17 4.37 -1.99
CA LYS A 267 6.41 3.68 -2.35
C LYS A 267 6.80 2.74 -1.20
N ILE A 268 6.93 1.45 -1.50
CA ILE A 268 7.39 0.44 -0.55
C ILE A 268 8.83 0.14 -0.86
N TYR A 269 9.73 0.48 0.07
CA TYR A 269 11.16 0.28 -0.13
C TYR A 269 11.60 -1.06 0.44
N TYR A 270 12.49 -1.74 -0.28
CA TYR A 270 13.11 -2.97 0.16
C TYR A 270 14.58 -3.02 -0.28
N LEU A 271 15.35 -3.89 0.35
CA LEU A 271 16.75 -4.09 -0.01
C LEU A 271 16.89 -5.38 -0.82
N LYS A 272 17.56 -5.27 -1.97
CA LYS A 272 18.00 -6.42 -2.76
C LYS A 272 19.49 -6.62 -2.51
N ALA A 273 19.88 -7.86 -2.22
CA ALA A 273 21.28 -8.24 -2.18
C ALA A 273 21.77 -8.45 -3.62
N VAL A 274 22.82 -7.74 -4.01
CA VAL A 274 23.49 -7.87 -5.30
C VAL A 274 24.92 -8.31 -5.04
N SER A 275 25.34 -9.37 -5.69
CA SER A 275 26.70 -9.88 -5.59
C SER A 275 27.68 -9.02 -6.40
N LYS A 276 28.88 -8.86 -5.87
CA LYS A 276 30.03 -8.20 -6.51
C LYS A 276 31.29 -9.05 -6.38
N PHE A 277 31.15 -10.37 -6.41
CA PHE A 277 32.31 -11.26 -6.37
C PHE A 277 33.04 -11.20 -7.72
N GLU A 278 34.35 -10.95 -7.71
CA GLU A 278 35.18 -11.01 -8.92
C GLU A 278 35.29 -12.45 -9.46
N ASP A 279 35.26 -13.43 -8.55
CA ASP A 279 35.23 -14.86 -8.90
C ASP A 279 33.83 -15.26 -9.38
N ALA A 280 33.74 -15.63 -10.67
CA ALA A 280 32.51 -16.07 -11.32
C ALA A 280 31.85 -17.28 -10.64
N LYS A 281 32.62 -18.18 -10.01
CA LYS A 281 32.09 -19.35 -9.29
C LYS A 281 31.42 -18.93 -7.98
N LYS A 282 32.04 -17.99 -7.24
CA LYS A 282 31.46 -17.40 -6.02
C LYS A 282 30.18 -16.63 -6.38
N ASP A 283 30.22 -15.79 -7.41
CA ASP A 283 29.07 -15.03 -7.87
C ASP A 283 27.88 -15.93 -8.26
N TYR A 284 28.14 -16.96 -9.09
CA TYR A 284 27.14 -17.92 -9.51
C TYR A 284 26.51 -18.68 -8.33
N LEU A 285 27.33 -19.14 -7.37
CA LEU A 285 26.85 -19.88 -6.21
C LEU A 285 25.99 -19.00 -5.31
N PHE A 286 26.41 -17.76 -5.04
CA PHE A 286 25.62 -16.81 -4.27
C PHE A 286 24.26 -16.57 -4.92
N ASN A 287 24.24 -16.21 -6.21
CA ASN A 287 23.00 -15.96 -6.95
C ASN A 287 22.09 -17.19 -7.01
N SER A 288 22.67 -18.39 -7.16
CA SER A 288 21.92 -19.65 -7.15
C SER A 288 21.29 -19.95 -5.79
N ILE A 289 22.01 -19.68 -4.69
CA ILE A 289 21.50 -19.87 -3.33
C ILE A 289 20.39 -18.86 -3.03
N GLU A 290 20.59 -17.57 -3.36
CA GLU A 290 19.58 -16.53 -3.14
C GLU A 290 18.30 -16.80 -3.95
N ASN A 291 18.41 -17.16 -5.23
CA ASN A 291 17.26 -17.53 -6.08
C ASN A 291 16.51 -18.76 -5.56
N LEU A 292 17.24 -19.72 -4.99
CA LEU A 292 16.63 -20.90 -4.43
C LEU A 292 15.94 -20.61 -3.09
N ARG A 293 16.51 -19.71 -2.27
CA ARG A 293 15.92 -19.23 -1.02
C ARG A 293 14.62 -18.47 -1.26
N THR A 294 14.61 -17.52 -2.20
CA THR A 294 13.38 -16.79 -2.57
C THR A 294 12.30 -17.75 -3.04
N GLY A 295 12.66 -18.69 -3.91
CA GLY A 295 11.73 -19.73 -4.37
C GLY A 295 11.25 -20.71 -3.29
N ILE A 296 11.97 -20.86 -2.18
CA ILE A 296 11.53 -21.63 -0.99
C ILE A 296 10.54 -20.80 -0.17
N LEU A 297 10.85 -19.53 0.10
CA LEU A 297 9.99 -18.62 0.89
C LEU A 297 8.62 -18.46 0.26
N GLU A 298 8.55 -18.22 -1.05
CA GLU A 298 7.29 -18.28 -1.83
C GLU A 298 6.48 -19.52 -1.44
N LYS A 299 7.06 -20.72 -1.62
CA LYS A 299 6.38 -22.01 -1.46
C LYS A 299 6.01 -22.30 -0.03
N TYR A 300 6.81 -21.83 0.93
CA TYR A 300 6.47 -21.86 2.33
C TYR A 300 5.23 -21.00 2.63
N ASN A 301 5.15 -19.78 2.10
CA ASN A 301 3.98 -18.92 2.25
C ASN A 301 2.72 -19.55 1.62
N HIS A 302 2.87 -20.22 0.47
CA HIS A 302 1.80 -21.03 -0.12
C HIS A 302 1.33 -22.15 0.84
N ILE A 303 2.26 -22.86 1.47
CA ILE A 303 1.96 -23.94 2.44
C ILE A 303 1.22 -23.38 3.65
N LEU A 304 1.66 -22.26 4.20
CA LEU A 304 1.00 -21.58 5.32
C LEU A 304 -0.43 -21.18 4.97
N GLY A 305 -0.65 -20.69 3.74
CA GLY A 305 -1.98 -20.42 3.21
C GLY A 305 -2.87 -21.66 3.21
N ILE A 306 -2.41 -22.76 2.60
CA ILE A 306 -3.17 -24.03 2.54
C ILE A 306 -3.42 -24.60 3.94
N TYR A 307 -2.45 -24.47 4.86
CA TYR A 307 -2.60 -24.86 6.25
C TYR A 307 -3.76 -24.12 6.91
N LYS A 308 -3.78 -22.78 6.85
CA LYS A 308 -4.86 -21.96 7.42
C LYS A 308 -6.21 -22.28 6.79
N GLN A 309 -6.23 -22.60 5.50
CA GLN A 309 -7.45 -23.03 4.78
C GLN A 309 -8.01 -24.35 5.32
N CYS A 310 -7.17 -25.32 5.65
CA CYS A 310 -7.60 -26.57 6.28
C CYS A 310 -8.27 -26.31 7.63
N TYR A 311 -7.76 -25.36 8.42
CA TYR A 311 -8.34 -25.00 9.71
C TYR A 311 -9.65 -24.22 9.56
N LEU A 312 -9.70 -23.22 8.66
CA LEU A 312 -10.92 -22.45 8.40
C LEU A 312 -12.09 -23.35 7.98
N ALA A 313 -11.84 -24.33 7.12
CA ALA A 313 -12.85 -25.29 6.69
C ALA A 313 -13.35 -26.21 7.84
N VAL A 314 -12.56 -26.40 8.89
CA VAL A 314 -12.93 -27.18 10.08
C VAL A 314 -13.62 -26.30 11.12
N SER A 315 -13.16 -25.05 11.30
CA SER A 315 -13.71 -24.10 12.27
C SER A 315 -15.15 -23.69 11.93
N GLU A 316 -15.55 -23.73 10.66
CA GLU A 316 -16.97 -23.54 10.26
C GLU A 316 -17.92 -24.56 10.91
N VAL A 317 -17.41 -25.70 11.39
CA VAL A 317 -18.22 -26.80 11.95
C VAL A 317 -17.81 -27.17 13.38
N ALA A 318 -16.60 -26.82 13.81
CA ALA A 318 -16.09 -27.03 15.17
C ALA A 318 -15.42 -25.74 15.68
N PRO A 319 -16.19 -24.83 16.32
CA PRO A 319 -15.70 -23.50 16.71
C PRO A 319 -14.63 -23.51 17.81
N ASP A 320 -14.49 -24.61 18.56
CA ASP A 320 -13.53 -24.75 19.69
C ASP A 320 -12.12 -25.19 19.26
N LEU A 321 -11.81 -25.12 17.96
CA LEU A 321 -10.55 -25.62 17.41
C LEU A 321 -9.57 -24.48 17.16
N ASP A 322 -8.68 -24.25 18.14
CA ASP A 322 -7.67 -23.20 18.04
C ASP A 322 -6.63 -23.50 16.94
N LEU A 323 -6.45 -22.52 16.05
CA LEU A 323 -5.37 -22.53 15.07
C LEU A 323 -4.04 -22.39 15.82
N ILE A 324 -3.15 -23.37 15.70
CA ILE A 324 -1.75 -23.17 16.10
C ILE A 324 -1.15 -22.16 15.13
N GLU A 325 -1.03 -20.91 15.56
CA GLU A 325 -0.27 -19.88 14.85
C GLU A 325 1.21 -20.23 14.94
N VAL A 326 1.74 -20.83 13.87
CA VAL A 326 3.18 -20.95 13.70
C VAL A 326 3.71 -19.56 13.36
N VAL A 327 4.47 -18.98 14.31
CA VAL A 327 5.12 -17.68 14.16
C VAL A 327 6.06 -17.73 12.96
N ASP A 328 5.97 -16.70 12.11
CA ASP A 328 6.80 -16.51 10.93
C ASP A 328 8.27 -16.25 11.32
N THR A 329 8.96 -17.31 11.70
CA THR A 329 10.38 -17.29 11.98
C THR A 329 11.10 -17.80 10.74
N ALA A 330 11.43 -16.88 9.85
CA ALA A 330 12.32 -17.07 8.70
C ALA A 330 13.61 -17.89 8.95
N PRO A 331 14.20 -18.00 10.17
CA PRO A 331 15.42 -18.80 10.35
C PRO A 331 15.24 -20.32 10.22
N ASP A 332 14.05 -20.89 10.46
CA ASP A 332 13.90 -22.36 10.53
C ASP A 332 12.63 -22.89 9.84
N ILE A 333 12.57 -22.68 8.52
CA ILE A 333 11.51 -23.22 7.65
C ILE A 333 11.35 -24.74 7.84
N THR A 334 12.44 -25.47 8.11
CA THR A 334 12.38 -26.93 8.29
C THR A 334 11.60 -27.30 9.56
N ASN A 335 11.91 -26.68 10.69
CA ASN A 335 11.17 -26.90 11.94
C ASN A 335 9.71 -26.43 11.81
N ASN A 336 9.47 -25.27 11.20
CA ASN A 336 8.11 -24.77 10.98
C ASN A 336 7.28 -25.74 10.13
N LEU A 337 7.85 -26.31 9.06
CA LEU A 337 7.17 -27.32 8.26
C LEU A 337 6.83 -28.58 9.05
N ASN A 338 7.73 -29.03 9.93
CA ASN A 338 7.47 -30.20 10.78
C ASN A 338 6.32 -29.94 11.76
N GLN A 339 6.26 -28.74 12.36
CA GLN A 339 5.15 -28.33 13.24
C GLN A 339 3.83 -28.28 12.47
N LEU A 340 3.81 -27.69 11.27
CA LEU A 340 2.61 -27.64 10.41
C LEU A 340 2.14 -29.05 10.02
N GLU A 341 3.04 -29.97 9.68
CA GLU A 341 2.71 -31.37 9.37
C GLU A 341 2.11 -32.09 10.58
N GLN A 342 2.64 -31.89 11.79
CA GLN A 342 2.08 -32.46 13.02
C GLN A 342 0.68 -31.93 13.29
N SER A 343 0.51 -30.62 13.16
CA SER A 343 -0.76 -29.92 13.37
C SER A 343 -1.86 -30.41 12.40
N ILE A 344 -1.55 -30.56 11.10
CA ILE A 344 -2.52 -31.09 10.11
C ILE A 344 -2.92 -32.55 10.37
N LYS A 345 -2.05 -33.37 10.99
CA LYS A 345 -2.40 -34.74 11.38
C LYS A 345 -3.45 -34.76 12.49
N GLN A 346 -3.46 -33.76 13.36
CA GLN A 346 -4.42 -33.66 14.47
C GLN A 346 -5.82 -33.24 14.01
N LEU A 347 -5.96 -32.62 12.82
CA LEU A 347 -7.26 -32.27 12.24
C LEU A 347 -8.12 -33.52 11.94
N SER A 348 -9.07 -33.83 12.84
CA SER A 348 -10.05 -34.92 12.69
C SER A 348 -11.17 -34.56 11.72
N THR A 349 -11.42 -35.42 10.74
CA THR A 349 -12.51 -35.29 9.76
C THR A 349 -13.66 -36.27 10.00
N LYS A 350 -13.62 -37.05 11.09
CA LYS A 350 -14.55 -38.18 11.30
C LYS A 350 -16.03 -37.76 11.34
N ASN A 351 -16.34 -36.61 11.93
CA ASN A 351 -17.72 -36.15 12.17
C ASN A 351 -18.19 -35.02 11.25
N GLN A 352 -17.45 -34.73 10.17
CA GLN A 352 -17.71 -33.57 9.30
C GLN A 352 -18.67 -33.88 8.13
N PRO A 353 -19.38 -32.88 7.56
CA PRO A 353 -20.18 -33.06 6.34
C PRO A 353 -19.34 -33.59 5.15
N LYS A 354 -19.95 -34.36 4.25
CA LYS A 354 -19.24 -35.02 3.12
C LYS A 354 -18.48 -34.03 2.22
N GLU A 355 -19.06 -32.86 1.97
CA GLU A 355 -18.45 -31.80 1.16
C GLU A 355 -17.21 -31.21 1.83
N ILE A 356 -17.30 -30.95 3.14
CA ILE A 356 -16.22 -30.43 3.97
C ILE A 356 -15.10 -31.47 4.09
N LYS A 357 -15.43 -32.76 4.26
CA LYS A 357 -14.43 -33.86 4.23
C LYS A 357 -13.66 -33.87 2.90
N LYS A 358 -14.36 -33.72 1.77
CA LYS A 358 -13.74 -33.71 0.44
C LYS A 358 -12.81 -32.50 0.27
N LEU A 359 -13.27 -31.31 0.68
CA LEU A 359 -12.48 -30.07 0.64
C LEU A 359 -11.21 -30.18 1.51
N ILE A 360 -11.36 -30.63 2.76
CA ILE A 360 -10.22 -30.82 3.68
C ILE A 360 -9.23 -31.83 3.09
N GLN A 361 -9.70 -32.96 2.55
CA GLN A 361 -8.80 -33.95 1.97
C GLN A 361 -8.05 -33.41 0.76
N GLN A 362 -8.71 -32.65 -0.12
CA GLN A 362 -8.06 -31.99 -1.25
C GLN A 362 -6.98 -31.00 -0.78
N ASN A 363 -7.28 -30.20 0.24
CA ASN A 363 -6.31 -29.25 0.81
C ASN A 363 -5.15 -29.96 1.52
N LYS A 364 -5.40 -31.04 2.27
CA LYS A 364 -4.35 -31.88 2.87
C LYS A 364 -3.43 -32.49 1.81
N ASN A 365 -4.00 -33.00 0.70
CA ASN A 365 -3.20 -33.55 -0.41
C ASN A 365 -2.32 -32.46 -1.05
N ARG A 366 -2.89 -31.29 -1.34
CA ARG A 366 -2.14 -30.13 -1.86
C ARG A 366 -1.04 -29.68 -0.89
N PHE A 367 -1.33 -29.66 0.40
CA PHE A 367 -0.37 -29.33 1.45
C PHE A 367 0.83 -30.29 1.40
N TYR A 368 0.61 -31.60 1.50
CA TYR A 368 1.72 -32.57 1.54
C TYR A 368 2.54 -32.58 0.24
N GLN A 369 1.90 -32.41 -0.92
CA GLN A 369 2.61 -32.26 -2.20
C GLN A 369 3.55 -31.06 -2.18
N ARG A 370 3.08 -29.90 -1.70
CA ARG A 370 3.89 -28.68 -1.60
C ARG A 370 5.01 -28.80 -0.57
N VAL A 371 4.75 -29.43 0.58
CA VAL A 371 5.78 -29.70 1.59
C VAL A 371 6.91 -30.56 1.02
N SER A 372 6.58 -31.61 0.26
CA SER A 372 7.58 -32.45 -0.42
C SER A 372 8.48 -31.65 -1.39
N ILE A 373 7.87 -30.75 -2.17
CA ILE A 373 8.61 -29.85 -3.08
C ILE A 373 9.56 -28.95 -2.30
N VAL A 374 9.10 -28.36 -1.19
CA VAL A 374 9.95 -27.49 -0.36
C VAL A 374 11.08 -28.27 0.31
N LYS A 375 10.82 -29.46 0.87
CA LYS A 375 11.85 -30.34 1.43
C LYS A 375 12.92 -30.70 0.39
N THR A 376 12.52 -30.96 -0.85
CA THR A 376 13.46 -31.24 -1.96
C THR A 376 14.34 -30.02 -2.28
N ARG A 377 13.74 -28.82 -2.32
CA ARG A 377 14.48 -27.57 -2.51
C ARG A 377 15.42 -27.27 -1.34
N LEU A 378 14.99 -27.47 -0.10
CA LEU A 378 15.85 -27.32 1.09
C LEU A 378 17.07 -28.25 1.04
N LYS A 379 16.90 -29.51 0.60
CA LYS A 379 18.04 -30.42 0.37
C LYS A 379 19.02 -29.85 -0.68
N ARG A 380 18.50 -29.33 -1.80
CA ARG A 380 19.34 -28.67 -2.82
C ARG A 380 20.03 -27.42 -2.27
N MET A 381 19.36 -26.63 -1.42
CA MET A 381 19.94 -25.47 -0.74
C MET A 381 21.15 -25.89 0.10
N ASN A 382 21.00 -26.95 0.90
CA ASN A 382 22.09 -27.46 1.74
C ASN A 382 23.29 -27.93 0.91
N ILE A 383 23.06 -28.54 -0.27
CA ILE A 383 24.15 -28.92 -1.18
C ILE A 383 24.91 -27.67 -1.66
N LEU A 384 24.21 -26.64 -2.11
CA LEU A 384 24.84 -25.39 -2.57
C LEU A 384 25.56 -24.66 -1.43
N LEU A 385 24.98 -24.64 -0.23
CA LEU A 385 25.61 -24.06 0.97
C LEU A 385 26.87 -24.83 1.37
N ASN A 386 26.88 -26.16 1.26
CA ASN A 386 28.09 -26.94 1.51
C ASN A 386 29.19 -26.65 0.46
N GLN A 387 28.80 -26.50 -0.80
CA GLN A 387 29.72 -26.05 -1.86
C GLN A 387 30.27 -24.64 -1.61
N TRP A 388 29.43 -23.74 -1.07
CA TRP A 388 29.85 -22.40 -0.66
C TRP A 388 30.88 -22.46 0.47
N LYS A 389 30.59 -23.26 1.51
CA LYS A 389 31.48 -23.43 2.68
C LYS A 389 32.81 -24.10 2.34
N SER A 390 32.88 -24.86 1.25
CA SER A 390 34.14 -25.46 0.78
C SER A 390 34.97 -24.53 -0.10
N LEU A 391 34.52 -23.29 -0.38
CA LEU A 391 35.33 -22.30 -1.08
C LEU A 391 36.31 -21.65 -0.09
N GLU A 392 37.53 -21.39 -0.57
CA GLU A 392 38.49 -20.58 0.16
C GLU A 392 38.12 -19.10 0.03
N PHE A 393 37.99 -18.42 1.17
CA PHE A 393 37.79 -16.99 1.25
C PHE A 393 39.08 -16.31 1.72
N GLY A 394 39.60 -15.38 0.94
CA GLY A 394 40.75 -14.56 1.35
C GLY A 394 40.39 -13.66 2.54
N ASN A 395 41.41 -13.21 3.30
CA ASN A 395 41.21 -12.32 4.46
C ASN A 395 40.43 -11.02 4.15
N ASP A 396 40.44 -10.58 2.88
CA ASP A 396 39.72 -9.41 2.39
C ASP A 396 38.34 -9.70 1.76
N GLU A 397 38.00 -10.96 1.49
CA GLU A 397 36.72 -11.38 0.89
C GLU A 397 35.61 -11.55 1.93
N LYS A 398 35.45 -10.58 2.83
CA LYS A 398 34.33 -10.60 3.78
C LYS A 398 33.01 -10.49 3.00
N LEU A 399 32.04 -11.35 3.33
CA LEU A 399 30.69 -11.37 2.74
C LEU A 399 30.06 -9.95 2.67
N SER A 400 30.29 -9.13 3.70
CA SER A 400 29.77 -7.76 3.79
C SER A 400 30.43 -6.74 2.86
N LYS A 401 31.63 -7.02 2.33
CA LYS A 401 32.32 -6.17 1.34
C LYS A 401 31.88 -6.49 -0.10
N ASN A 402 31.59 -7.77 -0.39
CA ASN A 402 31.28 -8.26 -1.73
C ASN A 402 29.77 -8.39 -2.01
N ILE A 403 28.92 -8.01 -1.06
CA ILE A 403 27.47 -7.92 -1.23
C ILE A 403 27.07 -6.45 -1.11
N GLU A 404 26.52 -5.91 -2.17
CA GLU A 404 25.89 -4.59 -2.15
C GLU A 404 24.40 -4.71 -1.83
N HIS A 405 23.93 -3.89 -0.90
CA HIS A 405 22.50 -3.74 -0.65
C HIS A 405 21.96 -2.61 -1.51
N GLN A 406 21.34 -2.98 -2.63
CA GLN A 406 20.65 -2.03 -3.49
C GLN A 406 19.28 -1.71 -2.90
N LEU A 407 19.00 -0.42 -2.71
CA LEU A 407 17.67 0.05 -2.33
C LEU A 407 16.77 0.00 -3.56
N ALA A 408 15.79 -0.89 -3.53
CA ALA A 408 14.74 -1.00 -4.52
C ALA A 408 13.42 -0.49 -3.94
N TYR A 409 12.46 -0.19 -4.80
CA TYR A 409 11.14 0.26 -4.38
C TYR A 409 10.05 -0.29 -5.29
N ILE A 410 8.90 -0.56 -4.69
CA ILE A 410 7.67 -1.00 -5.34
C ILE A 410 6.73 0.19 -5.33
N PHE A 411 6.26 0.61 -6.50
CA PHE A 411 5.33 1.71 -6.65
C PHE A 411 4.55 1.55 -7.96
N LEU A 412 3.37 2.17 -8.04
CA LEU A 412 2.63 2.29 -9.28
C LEU A 412 2.84 3.67 -9.89
N GLU A 413 3.28 3.71 -11.13
CA GLU A 413 3.34 4.94 -11.91
C GLU A 413 1.94 5.54 -12.13
N GLU A 414 1.87 6.83 -12.41
CA GLU A 414 0.59 7.53 -12.61
C GLU A 414 -0.29 6.88 -13.69
N GLN A 415 0.29 6.60 -14.87
CA GLN A 415 -0.44 5.96 -15.96
C GLN A 415 -0.96 4.57 -15.57
N MET A 416 -0.16 3.79 -14.83
CA MET A 416 -0.55 2.48 -14.33
C MET A 416 -1.68 2.59 -13.30
N ARG A 417 -1.62 3.56 -12.38
CA ARG A 417 -2.69 3.78 -11.39
C ARG A 417 -4.02 4.09 -12.06
N MET A 418 -4.01 4.94 -13.08
CA MET A 418 -5.21 5.27 -13.85
C MET A 418 -5.76 4.06 -14.62
N SER A 419 -4.89 3.25 -15.24
CA SER A 419 -5.33 2.04 -15.97
C SER A 419 -5.87 0.95 -15.04
N ILE A 420 -5.25 0.77 -13.87
CA ILE A 420 -5.68 -0.15 -12.83
C ILE A 420 -7.04 0.28 -12.27
N ALA A 421 -7.19 1.56 -11.94
CA ALA A 421 -8.47 2.10 -11.49
C ALA A 421 -9.55 1.90 -12.55
N TYR A 422 -9.26 2.14 -13.83
CA TYR A 422 -10.21 1.88 -14.91
C TYR A 422 -10.65 0.42 -14.99
N LYS A 423 -9.71 -0.54 -14.96
CA LYS A 423 -10.03 -1.98 -14.93
C LYS A 423 -10.89 -2.36 -13.72
N MET A 424 -10.62 -1.73 -12.56
CA MET A 424 -11.41 -1.96 -11.35
C MET A 424 -12.80 -1.33 -11.45
N PHE A 425 -12.93 -0.16 -12.08
CA PHE A 425 -14.22 0.50 -12.33
C PHE A 425 -15.10 -0.35 -13.25
N GLU A 426 -14.54 -0.89 -14.33
CA GLU A 426 -15.28 -1.82 -15.21
C GLU A 426 -15.74 -3.06 -14.45
N TYR A 427 -14.88 -3.62 -13.59
CA TYR A 427 -15.28 -4.72 -12.73
C TYR A 427 -16.42 -4.32 -11.79
N ILE A 428 -16.33 -3.20 -11.07
CA ILE A 428 -17.37 -2.77 -10.10
C ILE A 428 -18.74 -2.61 -10.76
N ASN A 429 -18.78 -2.07 -11.99
CA ASN A 429 -20.03 -1.79 -12.69
C ASN A 429 -20.54 -2.95 -13.54
N HIS A 430 -19.79 -4.06 -13.64
CA HIS A 430 -20.28 -5.27 -14.25
C HIS A 430 -21.31 -5.94 -13.31
N GLU A 431 -22.35 -6.55 -13.87
CA GLU A 431 -23.28 -7.35 -13.07
C GLU A 431 -22.55 -8.57 -12.49
N HIS A 432 -22.67 -8.76 -11.18
CA HIS A 432 -22.12 -9.91 -10.47
C HIS A 432 -23.19 -10.56 -9.60
N ASP A 433 -23.28 -11.88 -9.70
CA ASP A 433 -24.15 -12.68 -8.84
C ASP A 433 -23.36 -13.17 -7.62
N PHE A 434 -23.29 -12.36 -6.58
CA PHE A 434 -22.71 -12.76 -5.28
C PHE A 434 -23.79 -13.20 -4.31
N LEU A 435 -23.56 -14.32 -3.60
CA LEU A 435 -24.54 -14.86 -2.64
C LEU A 435 -24.58 -14.05 -1.34
N SER A 436 -23.52 -13.30 -1.04
CA SER A 436 -23.43 -12.49 0.19
C SER A 436 -22.49 -11.29 0.03
N LYS A 437 -22.65 -10.30 0.93
CA LYS A 437 -21.70 -9.16 1.04
C LYS A 437 -20.29 -9.60 1.39
N THR A 438 -20.13 -10.65 2.18
CA THR A 438 -18.83 -11.24 2.51
C THR A 438 -18.13 -11.73 1.24
N GLU A 439 -18.87 -12.43 0.38
CA GLU A 439 -18.38 -12.92 -0.89
C GLU A 439 -18.01 -11.77 -1.83
N GLN A 440 -18.85 -10.74 -1.93
CA GLN A 440 -18.59 -9.54 -2.73
C GLN A 440 -17.25 -8.88 -2.33
N ILE A 441 -17.00 -8.67 -1.03
CA ILE A 441 -15.75 -8.05 -0.55
C ILE A 441 -14.53 -8.93 -0.84
N LYS A 442 -14.67 -10.24 -0.66
CA LYS A 442 -13.60 -11.20 -0.97
C LYS A 442 -13.32 -11.25 -2.47
N ALA A 443 -14.34 -11.21 -3.31
CA ALA A 443 -14.22 -11.12 -4.75
C ALA A 443 -13.54 -9.82 -5.18
N TYR A 444 -13.91 -8.70 -4.57
CA TYR A 444 -13.27 -7.39 -4.77
C TYR A 444 -11.77 -7.45 -4.45
N ALA A 445 -11.39 -7.97 -3.28
CA ALA A 445 -9.98 -8.14 -2.91
C ALA A 445 -9.22 -9.08 -3.85
N ARG A 446 -9.84 -10.18 -4.28
CA ARG A 446 -9.24 -11.08 -5.29
C ARG A 446 -8.98 -10.35 -6.60
N GLN A 447 -9.94 -9.58 -7.08
CA GLN A 447 -9.81 -8.84 -8.35
C GLN A 447 -8.68 -7.81 -8.26
N ILE A 448 -8.54 -7.13 -7.12
CA ILE A 448 -7.38 -6.27 -6.84
C ILE A 448 -6.08 -7.04 -7.05
N VAL A 449 -5.91 -8.20 -6.38
CA VAL A 449 -4.69 -9.00 -6.50
C VAL A 449 -4.43 -9.42 -7.95
N LYS A 450 -5.48 -9.82 -8.68
CA LYS A 450 -5.39 -10.19 -10.10
C LYS A 450 -4.89 -9.03 -10.96
N ILE A 451 -5.41 -7.82 -10.76
CA ILE A 451 -5.01 -6.63 -11.53
C ILE A 451 -3.60 -6.17 -11.15
N LEU A 452 -3.20 -6.30 -9.87
CA LEU A 452 -1.87 -5.91 -9.38
C LEU A 452 -0.76 -6.93 -9.67
N GLN A 453 -1.11 -8.16 -10.08
CA GLN A 453 -0.15 -9.24 -10.28
C GLN A 453 0.98 -8.88 -11.24
N GLU A 454 0.64 -8.43 -12.44
CA GLU A 454 1.61 -8.08 -13.49
C GLU A 454 2.31 -6.73 -13.21
N PRO A 455 1.60 -5.63 -12.86
CA PRO A 455 2.26 -4.34 -12.61
C PRO A 455 3.25 -4.33 -11.44
N LEU A 456 3.07 -5.21 -10.44
CA LEU A 456 3.96 -5.28 -9.29
C LEU A 456 4.94 -6.45 -9.35
N ASP A 457 4.86 -7.32 -10.36
CA ASP A 457 5.56 -8.61 -10.40
C ASP A 457 5.39 -9.43 -9.09
N LEU A 458 4.13 -9.68 -8.71
CA LEU A 458 3.82 -10.46 -7.50
C LEU A 458 4.31 -11.92 -7.57
N GLN A 459 4.88 -12.36 -8.69
CA GLN A 459 5.52 -13.66 -8.83
C GLN A 459 6.89 -13.69 -8.13
N GLU A 460 7.56 -12.55 -7.93
CA GLU A 460 8.84 -12.47 -7.24
C GLU A 460 8.64 -12.54 -5.72
N SER A 461 9.16 -13.58 -5.05
CA SER A 461 9.07 -13.70 -3.57
C SER A 461 9.55 -12.45 -2.84
N THR A 462 10.61 -11.81 -3.33
CA THR A 462 11.24 -10.65 -2.69
C THR A 462 10.27 -9.48 -2.64
N VAL A 463 9.55 -9.22 -3.74
CA VAL A 463 8.50 -8.21 -3.85
C VAL A 463 7.35 -8.55 -2.92
N LEU A 464 6.86 -9.79 -2.96
CA LEU A 464 5.72 -10.20 -2.15
C LEU A 464 6.04 -10.12 -0.64
N THR A 465 7.21 -10.62 -0.21
CA THR A 465 7.69 -10.50 1.17
C THR A 465 7.94 -9.05 1.55
N ALA A 466 8.49 -8.23 0.65
CA ALA A 466 8.67 -6.81 0.90
C ALA A 466 7.35 -6.09 1.15
N ILE A 467 6.31 -6.38 0.37
CA ILE A 467 4.97 -5.81 0.59
C ILE A 467 4.40 -6.28 1.93
N GLU A 468 4.41 -7.59 2.20
CA GLU A 468 3.81 -8.16 3.42
C GLU A 468 4.53 -7.74 4.70
N SER A 469 5.85 -7.57 4.64
CA SER A 469 6.67 -7.09 5.77
C SER A 469 6.64 -5.57 5.93
N SER A 470 6.19 -4.83 4.92
CA SER A 470 6.20 -3.36 4.96
C SER A 470 5.14 -2.82 5.93
N PRO A 471 5.46 -1.77 6.71
CA PRO A 471 4.46 -1.10 7.51
C PRO A 471 3.43 -0.43 6.58
N ARG A 472 2.14 -0.65 6.89
CA ARG A 472 1.02 0.04 6.23
C ARG A 472 0.77 1.41 6.83
N ALA A 473 0.26 2.31 6.01
CA ALA A 473 -0.28 3.59 6.42
C ALA A 473 -1.49 3.40 7.33
N ASN A 474 -1.58 4.25 8.35
CA ASN A 474 -2.66 4.18 9.32
C ASN A 474 -3.93 4.88 8.78
N LEU A 475 -4.68 4.20 7.92
CA LEU A 475 -5.89 4.74 7.29
C LEU A 475 -7.08 4.91 8.27
N SER A 476 -6.96 4.44 9.51
CA SER A 476 -8.04 4.48 10.51
C SER A 476 -8.39 5.89 11.01
N SER A 477 -7.50 6.87 10.79
CA SER A 477 -7.76 8.29 11.06
C SER A 477 -8.59 8.96 9.96
N ILE A 478 -8.85 8.29 8.83
CA ILE A 478 -9.68 8.82 7.75
C ILE A 478 -11.14 8.58 8.10
N ARG A 479 -11.93 9.66 8.18
CA ARG A 479 -13.35 9.57 8.48
C ARG A 479 -14.14 9.11 7.26
N PHE A 480 -15.10 8.23 7.49
CA PHE A 480 -15.98 7.74 6.41
C PHE A 480 -16.82 8.85 5.78
N SER A 481 -17.19 9.87 6.56
CA SER A 481 -17.95 11.04 6.12
C SER A 481 -17.17 12.05 5.26
N ASN A 482 -15.85 11.92 5.18
CA ASN A 482 -15.04 12.82 4.36
C ASN A 482 -15.39 12.64 2.87
N SER A 483 -15.23 13.70 2.08
CA SER A 483 -15.33 13.57 0.61
C SER A 483 -14.24 12.63 0.08
N THR A 484 -14.48 11.97 -1.05
CA THR A 484 -13.51 11.07 -1.66
C THR A 484 -12.16 11.75 -1.94
N THR A 485 -12.19 13.02 -2.34
CA THR A 485 -10.99 13.85 -2.56
C THR A 485 -10.21 14.08 -1.27
N GLU A 486 -10.88 14.38 -0.16
CA GLU A 486 -10.24 14.53 1.16
C GLU A 486 -9.67 13.21 1.67
N LYS A 487 -10.41 12.10 1.49
CA LYS A 487 -9.93 10.74 1.80
C LYS A 487 -8.61 10.49 1.05
N LEU A 488 -8.58 10.71 -0.26
CA LEU A 488 -7.40 10.49 -1.10
C LEU A 488 -6.21 11.36 -0.66
N ASN A 489 -6.41 12.67 -0.49
CA ASN A 489 -5.34 13.59 -0.06
C ASN A 489 -4.78 13.23 1.33
N THR A 490 -5.67 12.86 2.26
CA THR A 490 -5.24 12.41 3.59
C THR A 490 -4.46 11.10 3.49
N THR A 491 -4.92 10.16 2.66
CA THR A 491 -4.21 8.89 2.42
C THR A 491 -2.82 9.13 1.87
N TYR A 492 -2.68 10.01 0.88
CA TYR A 492 -1.38 10.38 0.30
C TYR A 492 -0.41 10.87 1.39
N ASN A 493 -0.87 11.79 2.25
CA ASN A 493 -0.06 12.34 3.33
C ASN A 493 0.33 11.29 4.38
N LEU A 494 -0.59 10.39 4.74
CA LEU A 494 -0.31 9.26 5.64
C LEU A 494 0.72 8.31 5.02
N CYS A 495 0.56 7.97 3.73
CA CYS A 495 1.50 7.12 2.99
C CYS A 495 2.89 7.74 2.90
N ARG A 496 3.00 9.06 2.72
CA ARG A 496 4.28 9.79 2.71
C ARG A 496 4.93 9.86 4.09
N SER A 497 4.12 9.86 5.15
CA SER A 497 4.60 9.98 6.53
C SER A 497 5.27 8.71 7.03
N VAL A 498 4.81 7.52 6.59
CA VAL A 498 5.42 6.24 6.98
C VAL A 498 6.84 6.15 6.42
N LYS A 499 7.83 6.31 7.29
CA LYS A 499 9.24 6.23 6.95
C LYS A 499 9.67 4.77 6.87
N THR A 500 10.42 4.45 5.82
CA THR A 500 11.14 3.17 5.79
C THR A 500 12.43 3.34 6.59
N ASN A 501 12.60 2.56 7.65
CA ASN A 501 13.85 2.53 8.40
C ASN A 501 14.90 1.71 7.64
N ILE A 502 15.57 2.34 6.67
CA ILE A 502 16.56 1.70 5.78
C ILE A 502 17.70 1.07 6.60
N VAL A 503 18.09 1.68 7.73
CA VAL A 503 19.14 1.16 8.61
C VAL A 503 18.71 -0.17 9.23
N GLU A 504 17.47 -0.25 9.69
CA GLU A 504 16.91 -1.47 10.27
C GLU A 504 16.71 -2.56 9.21
N LEU A 505 16.21 -2.21 8.02
CA LEU A 505 16.14 -3.16 6.90
C LEU A 505 17.52 -3.72 6.55
N ARG A 506 18.55 -2.86 6.51
CA ARG A 506 19.93 -3.29 6.24
C ARG A 506 20.47 -4.20 7.34
N LYS A 507 20.17 -3.88 8.61
CA LYS A 507 20.56 -4.71 9.76
C LYS A 507 19.87 -6.08 9.73
N GLN A 508 18.58 -6.13 9.40
CA GLN A 508 17.83 -7.38 9.26
C GLN A 508 18.36 -8.23 8.11
N LEU A 509 18.56 -7.64 6.92
CA LEU A 509 19.13 -8.35 5.78
C LEU A 509 20.53 -8.89 6.07
N ASN A 510 21.40 -8.08 6.67
CA ASN A 510 22.73 -8.51 7.11
C ASN A 510 22.67 -9.68 8.09
N LYS A 511 21.76 -9.64 9.07
CA LYS A 511 21.58 -10.72 10.03
C LYS A 511 21.20 -12.03 9.35
N ILE A 512 20.30 -11.97 8.35
CA ILE A 512 19.86 -13.12 7.56
C ILE A 512 21.04 -13.67 6.73
N LEU A 513 21.75 -12.80 6.00
CA LEU A 513 22.90 -13.21 5.17
C LEU A 513 24.02 -13.82 6.02
N VAL A 514 24.38 -13.20 7.15
CA VAL A 514 25.39 -13.74 8.06
C VAL A 514 24.99 -15.11 8.59
N ALA A 515 23.77 -15.28 9.09
CA ALA A 515 23.31 -16.55 9.63
C ALA A 515 23.24 -17.69 8.59
N GLN A 516 23.17 -17.34 7.31
CA GLN A 516 23.02 -18.31 6.22
C GLN A 516 24.37 -18.78 5.66
N TYR A 517 25.32 -17.86 5.49
CA TYR A 517 26.58 -18.12 4.79
C TYR A 517 27.79 -18.34 5.71
N ILE A 518 27.68 -17.96 6.99
CA ILE A 518 28.66 -18.25 8.06
C ILE A 518 28.08 -19.39 8.90
#